data_AF-A0A6N7P1X9-F1
#
_entry.id   AF-A0A6N7P1X9-F1
#
_cell.length_a   1.000
_cell.length_b   1.000
_cell.length_c   1.000
_cell.angle_alpha   90.00
_cell.angle_beta   90.00
_cell.angle_gamma   90.00
#
_symmetry.space_group_name_H-M   'P 1'
#
loop_
_entity.id
_entity.type
_entity.pdbx_description
1 polymer ?
#
loop_
_entity_poly.entity_id
_entity_poly.type
_entity_poly.pdbx_seq_one_letter_code
_entity_poly.pdbx_strand_id
1 'polypeptide(L)'
;MKHLLLSVLVYFTAQDLDSWQYYKEIRLNTSPNGANVTGDVKDFPLAITLTVKNFDFSQAKANGADIRFSNGRDFLPHSIEWWDPVHKKALVWVKVPLIKGNNATQTIYMHWGNTRANDEDHTKEIFSGRDGFVGVWHLSEPGNTLPEGYKDATDNAADATGVNMRPGALTDGIIGKAQFFNYPDKQWIKVDTEKRKLFDLTRQITFSIWAKARSYANVGDEAKRVGPGYETMFAKGDNSWRLQKFGPRYWHKPAAELIEICVEQQPKGDLCVVGKTDMVTGKWFHITGVHDFPYVKLYVNGVLDKVEKFDVEWKSDDHPVGIGNQSQFPDKGGRFWDGVLDEARVLNVAKNEHWIKLDYESQREGSALLMFGKTQKRH
;
A
#
# COMPACT_ATOMS: atom_id res chain seq x y z
N MET A 1 -10.41 -54.10 26.71
CA MET A 1 -10.29 -53.28 25.49
C MET A 1 -9.06 -52.40 25.64
N LYS A 2 -8.00 -52.66 24.87
CA LYS A 2 -6.79 -51.81 24.85
C LYS A 2 -7.08 -50.62 23.93
N HIS A 3 -7.02 -49.40 24.46
CA HIS A 3 -7.11 -48.18 23.66
C HIS A 3 -5.79 -48.01 22.90
N LEU A 4 -5.88 -48.10 21.58
CA LEU A 4 -4.79 -47.79 20.66
C LEU A 4 -4.79 -46.27 20.46
N LEU A 5 -3.81 -45.57 21.05
CA LEU A 5 -3.55 -44.17 20.74
C LEU A 5 -2.93 -44.09 19.34
N LEU A 6 -3.68 -43.52 18.40
CA LEU A 6 -3.19 -43.20 17.06
C LEU A 6 -2.45 -41.85 17.15
N SER A 7 -1.12 -41.92 17.27
CA SER A 7 -0.26 -40.75 17.12
C SER A 7 -0.19 -40.37 15.64
N VAL A 8 -0.85 -39.28 15.25
CA VAL A 8 -0.66 -38.68 13.93
C VAL A 8 0.69 -37.95 13.95
N LEU A 9 1.72 -38.57 13.36
CA LEU A 9 2.95 -37.83 13.02
C LEU A 9 2.65 -36.95 11.81
N VAL A 10 2.63 -35.64 12.03
CA VAL A 10 2.71 -34.65 10.95
C VAL A 10 4.17 -34.59 10.51
N TYR A 11 4.48 -35.19 9.37
CA TYR A 11 5.77 -35.02 8.72
C TYR A 11 5.77 -33.67 8.00
N PHE A 12 6.52 -32.70 8.53
CA PHE A 12 6.95 -31.57 7.71
C PHE A 12 7.99 -32.11 6.71
N THR A 13 7.59 -32.29 5.45
CA THR A 13 8.57 -32.48 4.38
C THR A 13 9.33 -31.17 4.24
N ALA A 14 10.65 -31.19 4.44
CA ALA A 14 11.49 -30.07 4.03
C ALA A 14 11.18 -29.78 2.56
N GLN A 15 10.86 -28.53 2.23
CA GLN A 15 10.56 -28.16 0.86
C GLN A 15 11.82 -28.37 0.00
N ASP A 16 11.63 -29.00 -1.17
CA ASP A 16 12.71 -29.39 -2.06
C ASP A 16 13.27 -28.17 -2.82
N LEU A 17 14.18 -27.44 -2.18
CA LEU A 17 14.92 -26.34 -2.79
C LEU A 17 15.86 -26.81 -3.92
N ASP A 18 16.23 -28.09 -3.96
CA ASP A 18 17.17 -28.66 -4.94
C ASP A 18 16.51 -28.89 -6.30
N SER A 19 15.17 -29.02 -6.33
CA SER A 19 14.38 -29.07 -7.57
C SER A 19 14.42 -27.77 -8.42
N TRP A 20 15.03 -26.70 -7.91
CA TRP A 20 15.09 -25.38 -8.54
C TRP A 20 16.45 -25.14 -9.21
N GLN A 21 16.50 -25.15 -10.54
CA GLN A 21 17.74 -25.03 -11.30
C GLN A 21 18.52 -23.75 -10.99
N TYR A 22 17.83 -22.65 -10.71
CA TYR A 22 18.46 -21.36 -10.47
C TYR A 22 18.02 -20.75 -9.14
N TYR A 23 18.90 -19.94 -8.57
CA TYR A 23 18.55 -19.04 -7.49
C TYR A 23 19.42 -17.80 -7.45
N LYS A 24 19.01 -16.83 -6.66
CA LYS A 24 19.86 -15.74 -6.24
C LYS A 24 19.50 -15.24 -4.86
N GLU A 25 20.50 -14.66 -4.22
CA GLU A 25 20.33 -13.91 -2.98
C GLU A 25 19.70 -12.54 -3.25
N ILE A 26 18.79 -12.15 -2.36
CA ILE A 26 18.26 -10.80 -2.24
C ILE A 26 18.55 -10.36 -0.80
N ARG A 27 19.55 -9.48 -0.66
CA ARG A 27 19.99 -8.97 0.64
C ARG A 27 19.16 -7.74 1.01
N LEU A 28 18.65 -7.70 2.23
CA LEU A 28 17.84 -6.60 2.76
C LEU A 28 18.71 -5.75 3.69
N ASN A 29 19.08 -4.55 3.27
CA ASN A 29 19.92 -3.65 4.04
C ASN A 29 19.06 -2.61 4.78
N THR A 30 18.85 -2.82 6.08
CA THR A 30 18.14 -1.88 6.97
C THR A 30 19.08 -1.00 7.79
N SER A 31 20.39 -1.12 7.61
CA SER A 31 21.39 -0.23 8.24
C SER A 31 21.27 1.22 7.73
N PRO A 32 21.97 2.19 8.35
CA PRO A 32 22.00 3.57 7.88
C PRO A 32 22.47 3.76 6.42
N ASN A 33 23.24 2.81 5.88
CA ASN A 33 23.68 2.81 4.47
C ASN A 33 22.64 2.18 3.50
N GLY A 34 21.51 1.71 4.03
CA GLY A 34 20.40 1.11 3.28
C GLY A 34 19.09 1.87 3.54
N ALA A 35 18.07 1.16 3.99
CA ALA A 35 16.76 1.72 4.31
C ALA A 35 16.71 2.53 5.62
N ASN A 36 17.76 2.45 6.46
CA ASN A 36 17.82 3.11 7.76
C ASN A 36 16.59 2.84 8.66
N VAL A 37 16.24 1.55 8.78
CA VAL A 37 15.15 1.07 9.64
C VAL A 37 15.78 0.49 10.90
N THR A 38 15.60 1.14 12.04
CA THR A 38 16.37 0.83 13.25
C THR A 38 15.80 -0.30 14.10
N GLY A 39 14.49 -0.57 14.03
CA GLY A 39 13.84 -1.66 14.76
C GLY A 39 13.33 -2.77 13.84
N ASP A 40 13.08 -3.93 14.44
CA ASP A 40 12.58 -5.11 13.74
C ASP A 40 11.14 -4.92 13.26
N VAL A 41 10.84 -5.46 12.07
CA VAL A 41 9.50 -5.46 11.47
C VAL A 41 9.07 -6.90 11.19
N LYS A 42 7.89 -7.29 11.69
CA LYS A 42 7.33 -8.63 11.52
C LYS A 42 6.28 -8.67 10.42
N ASP A 43 6.13 -9.84 9.80
CA ASP A 43 5.05 -10.17 8.86
C ASP A 43 4.84 -9.11 7.78
N PHE A 44 5.95 -8.70 7.15
CA PHE A 44 5.97 -7.56 6.24
C PHE A 44 5.78 -7.98 4.78
N PRO A 45 4.84 -7.36 4.03
CA PRO A 45 4.68 -7.58 2.59
C PRO A 45 5.75 -6.80 1.82
N LEU A 46 6.87 -7.45 1.51
CA LEU A 46 7.99 -6.86 0.80
C LEU A 46 7.72 -6.81 -0.70
N ALA A 47 7.74 -5.62 -1.31
CA ALA A 47 7.70 -5.45 -2.75
C ALA A 47 9.06 -5.79 -3.37
N ILE A 48 9.07 -6.62 -4.41
CA ILE A 48 10.26 -7.00 -5.17
C ILE A 48 9.99 -6.71 -6.65
N THR A 49 10.69 -5.70 -7.18
CA THR A 49 10.63 -5.36 -8.60
C THR A 49 11.71 -6.12 -9.38
N LEU A 50 11.29 -6.86 -10.40
CA LEU A 50 12.18 -7.53 -11.34
C LEU A 50 12.30 -6.72 -12.62
N THR A 51 13.53 -6.59 -13.13
CA THR A 51 13.85 -5.92 -14.39
C THR A 51 14.98 -6.67 -15.10
N VAL A 52 15.29 -6.33 -16.35
CA VAL A 52 16.49 -6.85 -17.05
C VAL A 52 17.80 -6.68 -16.27
N LYS A 53 17.87 -5.74 -15.31
CA LYS A 53 19.07 -5.52 -14.50
C LYS A 53 19.28 -6.61 -13.44
N ASN A 54 18.22 -7.27 -12.99
CA ASN A 54 18.27 -8.22 -11.89
C ASN A 54 17.64 -9.59 -12.21
N PHE A 55 16.98 -9.77 -13.35
CA PHE A 55 16.34 -11.04 -13.70
C PHE A 55 16.33 -11.28 -15.21
N ASP A 56 16.54 -12.53 -15.60
CA ASP A 56 16.42 -13.00 -16.99
C ASP A 56 15.05 -13.66 -17.18
N PHE A 57 14.11 -12.92 -17.76
CA PHE A 57 12.74 -13.38 -18.00
C PHE A 57 12.64 -14.54 -18.98
N SER A 58 13.69 -14.89 -19.72
CA SER A 58 13.69 -16.09 -20.59
C SER A 58 13.84 -17.40 -19.80
N GLN A 59 14.27 -17.31 -18.54
CA GLN A 59 14.52 -18.48 -17.68
C GLN A 59 13.31 -18.87 -16.83
N ALA A 60 12.27 -18.05 -16.79
CA ALA A 60 11.01 -18.35 -16.10
C ALA A 60 10.01 -19.01 -17.05
N LYS A 61 9.11 -19.79 -16.47
CA LYS A 61 7.85 -20.20 -17.11
C LYS A 61 7.00 -18.96 -17.43
N ALA A 62 6.00 -19.16 -18.29
CA ALA A 62 5.01 -18.14 -18.61
C ALA A 62 4.44 -17.52 -17.32
N ASN A 63 4.30 -16.20 -17.32
CA ASN A 63 3.80 -15.40 -16.20
C ASN A 63 4.58 -15.53 -14.87
N GLY A 64 5.79 -16.10 -14.89
CA GLY A 64 6.57 -16.29 -13.67
C GLY A 64 6.07 -17.44 -12.79
N ALA A 65 5.31 -18.40 -13.34
CA ALA A 65 4.70 -19.48 -12.56
C ALA A 65 5.70 -20.32 -11.73
N ASP A 66 6.97 -20.36 -12.12
CA ASP A 66 8.06 -20.97 -11.38
C ASP A 66 8.95 -19.94 -10.64
N ILE A 67 8.38 -18.86 -10.12
CA ILE A 67 9.10 -18.01 -9.16
C ILE A 67 8.78 -18.49 -7.76
N ARG A 68 9.79 -18.67 -6.89
CA ARG A 68 9.60 -18.86 -5.44
C ARG A 68 10.57 -18.01 -4.65
N PHE A 69 10.20 -17.72 -3.40
CA PHE A 69 11.06 -17.04 -2.44
C PHE A 69 11.24 -17.88 -1.21
N SER A 70 12.42 -17.87 -0.58
CA SER A 70 12.67 -18.59 0.67
C SER A 70 13.51 -17.78 1.66
N ASN A 71 13.47 -18.17 2.93
CA ASN A 71 14.41 -17.71 3.96
C ASN A 71 15.72 -18.55 3.99
N GLY A 72 15.95 -19.39 2.97
CA GLY A 72 17.05 -20.37 2.91
C GLY A 72 16.68 -21.75 3.47
N ARG A 73 15.51 -21.89 4.10
CA ARG A 73 14.97 -23.16 4.60
C ARG A 73 13.55 -23.39 4.10
N ASP A 74 12.67 -22.42 4.31
CA ASP A 74 11.25 -22.49 4.01
C ASP A 74 10.89 -21.47 2.93
N PHE A 75 10.04 -21.86 1.99
CA PHE A 75 9.41 -20.95 1.05
C PHE A 75 8.50 -19.97 1.78
N LEU A 76 8.49 -18.75 1.26
CA LEU A 76 7.73 -17.63 1.75
C LEU A 76 6.48 -17.45 0.87
N PRO A 77 5.33 -17.09 1.46
CA PRO A 77 4.16 -16.68 0.70
C PRO A 77 4.53 -15.54 -0.25
N HIS A 78 4.16 -15.68 -1.52
CA HIS A 78 4.39 -14.67 -2.54
C HIS A 78 3.21 -14.58 -3.50
N SER A 79 3.10 -13.43 -4.16
CA SER A 79 2.10 -13.14 -5.17
C SER A 79 2.69 -12.26 -6.26
N ILE A 80 2.50 -12.63 -7.51
CA ILE A 80 2.91 -11.84 -8.67
C ILE A 80 1.76 -10.88 -9.00
N GLU A 81 1.89 -9.62 -8.60
CA GLU A 81 0.89 -8.59 -8.91
C GLU A 81 0.87 -8.27 -10.41
N TRP A 82 2.06 -8.18 -11.01
CA TRP A 82 2.22 -7.81 -12.40
C TRP A 82 3.43 -8.48 -13.04
N TRP A 83 3.24 -9.03 -14.23
CA TRP A 83 4.30 -9.67 -15.02
C TRP A 83 4.22 -9.23 -16.49
N ASP A 84 5.23 -8.50 -16.94
CA ASP A 84 5.38 -8.06 -18.32
C ASP A 84 6.67 -8.62 -18.92
N PRO A 85 6.60 -9.78 -19.61
CA PRO A 85 7.77 -10.41 -20.20
C PRO A 85 8.22 -9.71 -21.49
N VAL A 86 7.41 -8.80 -22.04
CA VAL A 86 7.74 -8.03 -23.25
C VAL A 86 8.64 -6.86 -22.86
N HIS A 87 8.22 -6.05 -21.90
CA HIS A 87 9.00 -4.92 -21.37
C HIS A 87 9.97 -5.32 -20.26
N LYS A 88 9.99 -6.62 -19.90
CA LYS A 88 10.93 -7.22 -18.93
C LYS A 88 10.85 -6.54 -17.58
N LYS A 89 9.64 -6.40 -17.07
CA LYS A 89 9.33 -5.83 -15.75
C LYS A 89 8.32 -6.74 -15.03
N ALA A 90 8.47 -6.89 -13.73
CA ALA A 90 7.47 -7.54 -12.89
C ALA A 90 7.51 -6.97 -11.47
N LEU A 91 6.38 -7.10 -10.77
CA LEU A 91 6.24 -6.77 -9.36
C LEU A 91 5.71 -8.00 -8.63
N VAL A 92 6.43 -8.38 -7.57
CA VAL A 92 6.10 -9.53 -6.74
C VAL A 92 6.08 -9.11 -5.29
N TRP A 93 5.01 -9.44 -4.56
CA TRP A 93 4.93 -9.28 -3.12
C TRP A 93 5.38 -10.54 -2.43
N VAL A 94 6.18 -10.42 -1.37
CA VAL A 94 6.67 -11.54 -0.58
C VAL A 94 6.48 -11.26 0.90
N LYS A 95 5.80 -12.15 1.62
CA LYS A 95 5.66 -12.01 3.06
C LYS A 95 6.95 -12.46 3.75
N VAL A 96 7.64 -11.52 4.39
CA VAL A 96 8.86 -11.80 5.17
C VAL A 96 8.49 -11.81 6.66
N PRO A 97 8.62 -12.97 7.37
CA PRO A 97 8.18 -13.08 8.77
C PRO A 97 8.89 -12.13 9.73
N LEU A 98 10.17 -11.84 9.47
CA LEU A 98 10.98 -10.91 10.25
C LEU A 98 12.02 -10.24 9.36
N ILE A 99 11.98 -8.92 9.31
CA ILE A 99 13.04 -8.07 8.78
C ILE A 99 13.70 -7.37 9.97
N LYS A 100 14.97 -7.70 10.22
CA LYS A 100 15.75 -7.16 11.33
C LYS A 100 16.07 -5.68 11.10
N GLY A 101 15.96 -4.87 12.14
CA GLY A 101 16.40 -3.48 12.15
C GLY A 101 17.93 -3.38 12.20
N ASN A 102 18.47 -2.28 11.65
CA ASN A 102 19.90 -1.96 11.62
C ASN A 102 20.80 -3.14 11.19
N ASN A 103 20.34 -3.89 10.20
CA ASN A 103 21.00 -5.10 9.74
C ASN A 103 21.36 -4.95 8.26
N ALA A 104 22.64 -5.11 7.97
CA ALA A 104 23.11 -5.02 6.60
C ALA A 104 23.10 -6.37 5.87
N THR A 105 23.07 -7.52 6.56
CA THR A 105 23.46 -8.85 6.04
C THR A 105 22.34 -9.89 5.91
N GLN A 106 21.13 -9.60 6.39
CA GLN A 106 19.99 -10.51 6.26
C GLN A 106 19.58 -10.69 4.78
N THR A 107 19.13 -11.90 4.45
CA THR A 107 18.91 -12.32 3.07
C THR A 107 17.66 -13.19 2.97
N ILE A 108 16.92 -13.02 1.88
CA ILE A 108 16.00 -14.01 1.33
C ILE A 108 16.53 -14.48 -0.02
N TYR A 109 16.01 -15.58 -0.54
CA TYR A 109 16.44 -16.14 -1.81
C TYR A 109 15.27 -16.15 -2.77
N MET A 110 15.53 -15.89 -4.05
CA MET A 110 14.59 -16.13 -5.14
C MET A 110 15.05 -17.36 -5.91
N HIS A 111 14.11 -18.23 -6.29
CA HIS A 111 14.33 -19.51 -6.97
C HIS A 111 13.50 -19.56 -8.26
N TRP A 112 14.05 -20.17 -9.31
CA TRP A 112 13.34 -20.41 -10.58
C TRP A 112 13.95 -21.54 -11.41
N GLY A 113 13.36 -21.85 -12.55
CA GLY A 113 13.80 -22.91 -13.46
C GLY A 113 13.30 -24.30 -13.09
N ASN A 114 12.26 -24.41 -12.27
CA ASN A 114 11.61 -25.68 -11.98
C ASN A 114 10.44 -25.89 -12.97
N THR A 115 10.67 -26.71 -13.99
CA THR A 115 9.66 -26.98 -15.04
C THR A 115 8.39 -27.63 -14.51
N ARG A 116 8.48 -28.36 -13.39
CA ARG A 116 7.37 -29.04 -12.71
C ARG A 116 6.63 -28.16 -11.71
N ALA A 117 7.13 -26.96 -11.41
CA ALA A 117 6.44 -26.04 -10.52
C ALA A 117 5.10 -25.60 -11.12
N ASN A 118 4.04 -25.68 -10.33
CA ASN A 118 2.75 -25.08 -10.66
C ASN A 118 2.80 -23.58 -10.38
N ASP A 119 1.87 -22.83 -10.95
CA ASP A 119 1.66 -21.44 -10.54
C ASP A 119 1.18 -21.40 -9.07
N GLU A 120 1.61 -20.38 -8.33
CA GLU A 120 1.27 -20.18 -6.92
C GLU A 120 1.01 -18.71 -6.65
N ASP A 121 -0.10 -18.43 -5.97
CA ASP A 121 -0.48 -17.10 -5.55
C ASP A 121 -0.99 -17.14 -4.10
N HIS A 122 -0.33 -16.38 -3.23
CA HIS A 122 -0.63 -16.29 -1.81
C HIS A 122 -1.01 -14.87 -1.38
N THR A 123 -1.63 -14.09 -2.27
CA THR A 123 -2.07 -12.70 -2.00
C THR A 123 -2.74 -12.55 -0.63
N LYS A 124 -3.64 -13.47 -0.28
CA LYS A 124 -4.41 -13.43 0.97
C LYS A 124 -3.58 -13.69 2.22
N GLU A 125 -2.52 -14.48 2.12
CA GLU A 125 -1.60 -14.73 3.24
C GLU A 125 -0.66 -13.53 3.47
N ILE A 126 -0.28 -12.86 2.39
CA ILE A 126 0.57 -11.66 2.39
C ILE A 126 -0.17 -10.48 3.00
N PHE A 127 -1.40 -10.23 2.55
CA PHE A 127 -2.26 -9.16 3.03
C PHE A 127 -3.35 -9.70 3.97
N SER A 128 -2.91 -10.44 4.99
CA SER A 128 -3.79 -11.16 5.92
C SER A 128 -4.41 -10.23 6.96
N GLY A 129 -5.69 -10.46 7.27
CA GLY A 129 -6.37 -9.80 8.37
C GLY A 129 -5.75 -10.08 9.75
N ARG A 130 -4.99 -11.18 9.91
CA ARG A 130 -4.24 -11.48 11.14
C ARG A 130 -3.11 -10.47 11.40
N ASP A 131 -2.58 -9.85 10.36
CA ASP A 131 -1.54 -8.81 10.45
C ASP A 131 -2.14 -7.39 10.47
N GLY A 132 -3.47 -7.33 10.47
CA GLY A 132 -4.29 -6.14 10.57
C GLY A 132 -4.79 -5.58 9.24
N PHE A 133 -4.50 -6.20 8.08
CA PHE A 133 -4.98 -5.67 6.80
C PHE A 133 -6.51 -5.76 6.67
N VAL A 134 -7.12 -4.63 6.31
CA VAL A 134 -8.58 -4.49 6.11
C VAL A 134 -8.91 -4.30 4.63
N GLY A 135 -8.10 -3.54 3.90
CA GLY A 135 -8.23 -3.39 2.46
C GLY A 135 -6.91 -2.98 1.83
N VAL A 136 -6.60 -3.54 0.66
CA VAL A 136 -5.39 -3.27 -0.12
C VAL A 136 -5.77 -3.20 -1.59
N TRP A 137 -5.59 -2.04 -2.22
CA TRP A 137 -5.87 -1.84 -3.64
C TRP A 137 -4.58 -1.42 -4.36
N HIS A 138 -4.10 -2.31 -5.24
CA HIS A 138 -2.92 -2.09 -6.09
C HIS A 138 -3.19 -1.14 -7.26
N LEU A 139 -4.46 -0.91 -7.62
CA LEU A 139 -4.85 0.08 -8.63
C LEU A 139 -4.29 -0.21 -10.05
N SER A 140 -4.10 -1.50 -10.37
CA SER A 140 -3.48 -1.98 -11.61
C SER A 140 -4.47 -2.31 -12.74
N GLU A 141 -5.77 -2.12 -12.52
CA GLU A 141 -6.82 -2.44 -13.50
C GLU A 141 -6.89 -1.42 -14.64
N PRO A 142 -7.41 -1.75 -15.85
CA PRO A 142 -7.37 -0.88 -17.03
C PRO A 142 -8.04 0.52 -16.94
N GLY A 143 -8.66 0.85 -15.81
CA GLY A 143 -9.58 1.97 -15.66
C GLY A 143 -10.98 1.58 -16.11
N ASN A 144 -11.93 1.47 -15.18
CA ASN A 144 -13.29 1.02 -15.52
C ASN A 144 -14.33 1.47 -14.48
N THR A 145 -15.62 1.36 -14.82
CA THR A 145 -16.75 1.60 -13.89
C THR A 145 -17.54 0.33 -13.61
N LEU A 146 -16.93 -0.85 -13.80
CA LEU A 146 -17.60 -2.12 -13.51
C LEU A 146 -17.76 -2.25 -11.99
N PRO A 147 -18.92 -2.77 -11.51
CA PRO A 147 -19.06 -3.16 -10.11
C PRO A 147 -17.91 -4.10 -9.71
N GLU A 148 -17.30 -3.83 -8.56
CA GLU A 148 -16.16 -4.62 -8.04
C GLU A 148 -14.97 -4.71 -9.02
N GLY A 149 -14.82 -3.69 -9.89
CA GLY A 149 -13.81 -3.63 -10.94
C GLY A 149 -12.40 -3.24 -10.50
N TYR A 150 -12.20 -2.97 -9.20
CA TYR A 150 -10.90 -2.73 -8.56
C TYR A 150 -10.76 -3.66 -7.37
N LYS A 151 -9.81 -4.61 -7.43
CA LYS A 151 -9.77 -5.74 -6.51
C LYS A 151 -9.07 -5.40 -5.19
N ASP A 152 -9.67 -5.88 -4.10
CA ASP A 152 -9.05 -5.88 -2.78
C ASP A 152 -8.19 -7.14 -2.61
N ALA A 153 -6.91 -6.94 -2.34
CA ALA A 153 -5.95 -8.00 -2.15
C ALA A 153 -6.18 -8.78 -0.84
N THR A 154 -6.97 -8.28 0.13
CA THR A 154 -7.25 -8.99 1.40
C THR A 154 -8.39 -10.01 1.29
N ASP A 155 -8.53 -10.91 2.27
CA ASP A 155 -9.66 -11.86 2.37
C ASP A 155 -11.02 -11.18 2.56
N ASN A 156 -11.04 -9.90 2.92
CA ASN A 156 -12.30 -9.16 3.03
C ASN A 156 -12.96 -8.94 1.68
N ALA A 157 -12.17 -8.93 0.59
CA ALA A 157 -12.63 -8.69 -0.77
C ALA A 157 -13.52 -7.44 -0.85
N ALA A 158 -13.11 -6.35 -0.18
CA ALA A 158 -13.74 -5.04 -0.27
C ALA A 158 -13.47 -4.39 -1.65
N ASP A 159 -13.84 -5.11 -2.71
CA ASP A 159 -13.65 -4.70 -4.08
C ASP A 159 -14.37 -3.38 -4.34
N ALA A 160 -13.68 -2.46 -4.99
CA ALA A 160 -14.16 -1.11 -5.23
C ALA A 160 -14.69 -0.96 -6.67
N THR A 161 -15.51 0.07 -6.87
CA THR A 161 -16.12 0.43 -8.15
C THR A 161 -15.62 1.81 -8.57
N GLY A 162 -15.17 1.95 -9.82
CA GLY A 162 -14.78 3.24 -10.37
C GLY A 162 -16.00 4.11 -10.68
N VAL A 163 -15.88 5.41 -10.42
CA VAL A 163 -16.85 6.44 -10.78
C VAL A 163 -16.20 7.36 -11.78
N ASN A 164 -16.79 7.43 -12.99
CA ASN A 164 -16.26 8.16 -14.15
C ASN A 164 -14.84 7.75 -14.59
N MET A 165 -14.26 6.69 -14.00
CA MET A 165 -13.01 6.08 -14.45
C MET A 165 -13.17 5.54 -15.88
N ARG A 166 -12.14 5.65 -16.70
CA ARG A 166 -12.20 5.30 -18.14
C ARG A 166 -11.04 4.39 -18.53
N PRO A 167 -11.21 3.55 -19.55
CA PRO A 167 -10.09 2.88 -20.19
C PRO A 167 -9.02 3.90 -20.57
N GLY A 168 -7.78 3.71 -20.08
CA GLY A 168 -6.69 4.68 -20.23
C GLY A 168 -6.36 5.49 -18.96
N ALA A 169 -7.11 5.30 -17.87
CA ALA A 169 -6.70 5.77 -16.54
C ALA A 169 -5.52 4.96 -15.98
N LEU A 170 -5.27 3.74 -16.48
CA LEU A 170 -4.11 2.94 -16.10
C LEU A 170 -2.80 3.60 -16.58
N THR A 171 -1.87 3.82 -15.66
CA THR A 171 -0.55 4.41 -15.92
C THR A 171 0.54 3.66 -15.16
N ASP A 172 1.81 3.98 -15.42
CA ASP A 172 2.92 3.52 -14.58
C ASP A 172 2.83 4.15 -13.17
N GLY A 173 2.95 3.30 -12.15
CA GLY A 173 2.88 3.66 -10.73
C GLY A 173 4.24 4.02 -10.12
N ILE A 174 4.31 4.13 -8.79
CA ILE A 174 5.60 4.19 -8.07
C ILE A 174 6.31 2.84 -8.18
N ILE A 175 5.53 1.76 -8.10
CA ILE A 175 5.86 0.38 -8.40
C ILE A 175 4.74 -0.16 -9.27
N GLY A 176 5.04 -1.07 -10.20
CA GLY A 176 3.99 -1.67 -11.03
C GLY A 176 3.16 -0.64 -11.80
N LYS A 177 1.84 -0.63 -11.54
CA LYS A 177 0.84 0.17 -12.23
C LYS A 177 0.01 0.98 -11.22
N ALA A 178 -0.63 2.04 -11.70
CA ALA A 178 -1.45 2.93 -10.88
C ALA A 178 -2.65 3.48 -11.65
N GLN A 179 -3.53 4.21 -10.97
CA GLN A 179 -4.62 4.95 -11.60
C GLN A 179 -4.31 6.45 -11.68
N PHE A 180 -4.54 7.02 -12.85
CA PHE A 180 -4.62 8.45 -13.09
C PHE A 180 -6.08 8.93 -12.92
N PHE A 181 -6.27 10.01 -12.18
CA PHE A 181 -7.54 10.66 -11.89
C PHE A 181 -7.51 12.08 -12.45
N ASN A 182 -8.52 12.40 -13.27
CA ASN A 182 -8.71 13.72 -13.86
C ASN A 182 -9.81 14.49 -13.10
N TYR A 183 -9.45 15.59 -12.45
CA TYR A 183 -10.39 16.39 -11.67
C TYR A 183 -11.61 16.88 -12.49
N PRO A 184 -11.48 17.45 -13.71
CA PRO A 184 -12.63 17.88 -14.50
C PRO A 184 -13.63 16.76 -14.82
N ASP A 185 -13.16 15.52 -14.93
CA ASP A 185 -14.00 14.34 -15.18
C ASP A 185 -14.62 13.76 -13.90
N LYS A 186 -14.30 14.32 -12.72
CA LYS A 186 -14.82 13.89 -11.41
C LYS A 186 -14.59 12.40 -11.17
N GLN A 187 -13.35 11.96 -11.41
CA GLN A 187 -12.91 10.58 -11.31
C GLN A 187 -12.53 10.20 -9.89
N TRP A 188 -12.98 9.03 -9.44
CA TRP A 188 -12.61 8.42 -8.16
C TRP A 188 -13.03 6.94 -8.12
N ILE A 189 -12.60 6.22 -7.09
CA ILE A 189 -12.92 4.81 -6.86
C ILE A 189 -13.56 4.68 -5.48
N LYS A 190 -14.57 3.83 -5.32
CA LYS A 190 -15.29 3.70 -4.05
C LYS A 190 -15.65 2.27 -3.65
N VAL A 191 -15.61 2.00 -2.35
CA VAL A 191 -16.28 0.86 -1.71
C VAL A 191 -17.62 1.35 -1.16
N ASP A 192 -18.70 1.02 -1.87
CA ASP A 192 -20.07 1.45 -1.55
C ASP A 192 -21.02 0.26 -1.37
N THR A 193 -20.48 -0.85 -0.88
CA THR A 193 -21.22 -2.03 -0.44
C THR A 193 -21.28 -2.04 1.09
N GLU A 194 -21.92 -3.05 1.69
CA GLU A 194 -21.88 -3.23 3.15
C GLU A 194 -20.45 -3.40 3.70
N LYS A 195 -19.48 -3.76 2.85
CA LYS A 195 -18.07 -3.87 3.23
C LYS A 195 -17.44 -2.54 3.61
N ARG A 196 -18.05 -1.39 3.29
CA ARG A 196 -17.58 -0.07 3.77
C ARG A 196 -17.54 0.04 5.30
N LYS A 197 -18.29 -0.82 6.01
CA LYS A 197 -18.32 -0.91 7.48
C LYS A 197 -17.07 -1.54 8.08
N LEU A 198 -16.29 -2.29 7.29
CA LEU A 198 -14.98 -2.80 7.72
C LEU A 198 -14.01 -1.67 8.09
N PHE A 199 -14.26 -0.47 7.55
CA PHE A 199 -13.44 0.71 7.72
C PHE A 199 -13.97 1.66 8.79
N ASP A 200 -14.94 1.22 9.62
CA ASP A 200 -15.48 1.94 10.78
C ASP A 200 -14.49 1.91 11.96
N LEU A 201 -13.26 2.36 11.71
CA LEU A 201 -12.12 2.27 12.61
C LEU A 201 -11.96 3.58 13.38
N THR A 202 -12.33 3.59 14.66
CA THR A 202 -12.46 4.82 15.46
C THR A 202 -11.35 5.06 16.48
N ARG A 203 -10.59 4.01 16.82
CA ARG A 203 -9.57 4.06 17.88
C ARG A 203 -8.17 3.65 17.44
N GLN A 204 -8.09 2.85 16.39
CA GLN A 204 -6.82 2.37 15.87
C GLN A 204 -6.95 2.12 14.37
N ILE A 205 -6.09 2.76 13.58
CA ILE A 205 -6.02 2.60 12.13
C ILE A 205 -4.64 3.00 11.63
N THR A 206 -4.11 2.27 10.66
CA THR A 206 -3.04 2.74 9.79
C THR A 206 -3.55 2.75 8.36
N PHE A 207 -3.46 3.88 7.67
CA PHE A 207 -3.83 3.96 6.26
C PHE A 207 -2.74 4.66 5.47
N SER A 208 -2.42 4.15 4.29
CA SER A 208 -1.39 4.70 3.43
C SER A 208 -1.82 4.73 1.97
N ILE A 209 -1.19 5.63 1.22
CA ILE A 209 -1.34 5.75 -0.22
C ILE A 209 -0.10 6.45 -0.79
N TRP A 210 0.31 6.07 -2.00
CA TRP A 210 1.23 6.87 -2.79
C TRP A 210 0.45 7.85 -3.65
N ALA A 211 0.88 9.11 -3.66
CA ALA A 211 0.21 10.17 -4.39
C ALA A 211 1.20 11.03 -5.17
N LYS A 212 0.85 11.32 -6.43
CA LYS A 212 1.55 12.26 -7.30
C LYS A 212 0.55 13.26 -7.86
N ALA A 213 0.46 14.41 -7.20
CA ALA A 213 -0.43 15.49 -7.61
C ALA A 213 0.00 16.05 -8.96
N ARG A 214 -0.93 16.23 -9.90
CA ARG A 214 -0.68 16.93 -11.16
C ARG A 214 -0.89 18.44 -11.00
N SER A 215 -1.87 18.84 -10.21
CA SER A 215 -2.24 20.23 -10.03
C SER A 215 -2.93 20.46 -8.69
N TYR A 216 -3.43 21.69 -8.51
CA TYR A 216 -4.29 22.11 -7.42
C TYR A 216 -5.60 22.63 -8.03
N ALA A 217 -6.42 21.69 -8.50
CA ALA A 217 -7.54 21.95 -9.41
C ALA A 217 -8.87 22.20 -8.71
N ASN A 218 -9.02 21.83 -7.43
CA ASN A 218 -10.31 22.04 -6.77
C ASN A 218 -10.61 23.54 -6.59
N VAL A 219 -11.74 23.99 -7.11
CA VAL A 219 -12.19 25.39 -6.99
C VAL A 219 -12.97 25.65 -5.69
N GLY A 220 -13.42 24.60 -5.01
CA GLY A 220 -14.27 24.67 -3.83
C GLY A 220 -15.72 25.07 -4.15
N ASP A 221 -16.58 24.90 -3.16
CA ASP A 221 -17.95 25.41 -3.10
C ASP A 221 -18.31 25.62 -1.61
N GLU A 222 -18.11 26.85 -1.12
CA GLU A 222 -18.34 27.19 0.30
C GLU A 222 -19.79 26.98 0.72
N ALA A 223 -20.76 27.25 -0.17
CA ALA A 223 -22.19 27.01 0.08
C ALA A 223 -22.48 25.53 0.34
N LYS A 224 -21.58 24.65 -0.12
CA LYS A 224 -21.67 23.21 0.05
C LYS A 224 -20.57 22.63 0.95
N ARG A 225 -19.87 23.49 1.72
CA ARG A 225 -18.79 23.12 2.66
C ARG A 225 -17.59 22.42 2.01
N VAL A 226 -17.35 22.70 0.74
CA VAL A 226 -16.13 22.27 0.04
C VAL A 226 -15.19 23.47 0.00
N GLY A 227 -14.11 23.43 0.78
CA GLY A 227 -13.11 24.50 0.76
C GLY A 227 -12.36 24.54 -0.58
N PRO A 228 -12.03 25.74 -1.11
CA PRO A 228 -11.20 25.86 -2.32
C PRO A 228 -9.91 25.06 -2.22
N GLY A 229 -9.77 24.15 -3.19
CA GLY A 229 -8.55 23.43 -3.45
C GLY A 229 -8.27 22.19 -2.60
N TYR A 230 -9.15 21.86 -1.66
CA TYR A 230 -9.04 20.59 -0.98
C TYR A 230 -9.20 19.42 -1.97
N GLU A 231 -8.22 18.53 -2.04
CA GLU A 231 -8.29 17.31 -2.86
C GLU A 231 -8.02 16.10 -1.99
N THR A 232 -8.96 15.16 -1.98
CA THR A 232 -8.93 13.96 -1.17
C THR A 232 -8.22 12.84 -1.91
N MET A 233 -7.19 12.28 -1.27
CA MET A 233 -6.48 11.11 -1.77
C MET A 233 -7.19 9.83 -1.31
N PHE A 234 -7.56 9.75 -0.04
CA PHE A 234 -8.15 8.56 0.54
C PHE A 234 -9.00 8.90 1.76
N ALA A 235 -10.26 8.48 1.79
CA ALA A 235 -11.17 8.83 2.88
C ALA A 235 -12.30 7.83 3.05
N LYS A 236 -12.91 7.82 4.23
CA LYS A 236 -14.22 7.22 4.46
C LYS A 236 -15.35 8.25 4.44
N GLY A 237 -15.09 9.44 4.98
CA GLY A 237 -16.05 10.56 5.01
C GLY A 237 -15.49 11.68 5.87
N ASP A 238 -16.16 12.85 5.91
CA ASP A 238 -15.65 13.95 6.73
C ASP A 238 -15.81 13.65 8.22
N ASN A 239 -16.86 12.95 8.66
CA ASN A 239 -17.07 12.59 10.08
C ASN A 239 -16.26 11.36 10.53
N SER A 240 -15.67 10.63 9.60
CA SER A 240 -14.70 9.58 9.86
C SER A 240 -13.30 10.06 9.47
N TRP A 241 -12.42 9.19 8.98
CA TRP A 241 -11.06 9.57 8.59
C TRP A 241 -11.00 10.03 7.13
N ARG A 242 -10.20 11.07 6.88
CA ARG A 242 -9.80 11.51 5.54
C ARG A 242 -8.34 11.91 5.48
N LEU A 243 -7.73 11.63 4.33
CA LEU A 243 -6.40 12.06 3.93
C LEU A 243 -6.53 12.94 2.68
N GLN A 244 -6.11 14.18 2.80
CA GLN A 244 -6.26 15.16 1.73
C GLN A 244 -5.08 16.12 1.65
N LYS A 245 -4.90 16.73 0.49
CA LYS A 245 -4.06 17.92 0.34
C LYS A 245 -4.92 19.16 0.25
N PHE A 246 -4.36 20.27 0.66
CA PHE A 246 -4.88 21.60 0.39
C PHE A 246 -3.69 22.54 0.13
N GLY A 247 -4.02 23.74 -0.33
CA GLY A 247 -3.13 24.59 -1.09
C GLY A 247 -2.58 25.68 -0.22
N PRO A 248 -1.84 26.62 -0.83
CA PRO A 248 -1.02 27.56 -0.11
C PRO A 248 -1.83 28.32 0.92
N ARG A 249 -1.59 28.01 2.20
CA ARG A 249 -2.16 28.76 3.31
C ARG A 249 -1.20 29.88 3.69
N TYR A 250 -1.71 31.10 3.73
CA TYR A 250 -0.94 32.29 4.10
C TYR A 250 -0.37 32.26 5.53
N TRP A 251 -0.87 31.35 6.39
CA TRP A 251 -0.34 31.12 7.73
C TRP A 251 0.90 30.21 7.75
N HIS A 252 1.14 29.41 6.70
CA HIS A 252 2.36 28.62 6.54
C HIS A 252 3.43 29.49 5.87
N LYS A 253 4.65 29.52 6.44
CA LYS A 253 5.77 30.34 5.93
C LYS A 253 6.99 29.45 5.67
N PRO A 254 7.43 29.28 4.40
CA PRO A 254 6.83 29.82 3.16
C PRO A 254 5.47 29.18 2.85
N ALA A 255 4.65 29.81 2.01
CA ALA A 255 3.41 29.19 1.57
C ALA A 255 3.69 27.84 0.88
N ALA A 256 2.90 26.81 1.19
CA ALA A 256 3.13 25.43 0.74
C ALA A 256 1.81 24.69 0.49
N GLU A 257 1.86 23.67 -0.35
CA GLU A 257 0.79 22.69 -0.52
C GLU A 257 0.91 21.68 0.62
N LEU A 258 -0.07 21.60 1.50
CA LEU A 258 0.03 20.82 2.73
C LEU A 258 -0.88 19.60 2.69
N ILE A 259 -0.44 18.57 3.41
CA ILE A 259 -1.18 17.33 3.64
C ILE A 259 -1.84 17.41 5.00
N GLU A 260 -3.07 16.92 5.11
CA GLU A 260 -3.70 16.70 6.41
C GLU A 260 -4.42 15.36 6.51
N ILE A 261 -4.46 14.88 7.75
CA ILE A 261 -5.44 13.88 8.20
C ILE A 261 -6.48 14.64 9.01
N CYS A 262 -7.76 14.42 8.75
CA CYS A 262 -8.76 15.13 9.53
C CYS A 262 -10.06 14.35 9.73
N VAL A 263 -10.75 14.68 10.82
CA VAL A 263 -12.09 14.18 11.17
C VAL A 263 -12.94 15.36 11.62
N GLU A 264 -14.11 15.53 11.02
CA GLU A 264 -15.08 16.54 11.40
C GLU A 264 -15.70 16.17 12.76
N GLN A 265 -15.59 17.09 13.71
CA GLN A 265 -16.18 16.93 15.02
C GLN A 265 -17.06 18.12 15.37
N GLN A 266 -18.31 18.08 14.92
CA GLN A 266 -19.32 19.02 15.41
C GLN A 266 -19.65 18.75 16.89
N PRO A 267 -19.79 19.79 17.74
CA PRO A 267 -19.69 21.23 17.47
C PRO A 267 -18.30 21.85 17.73
N LYS A 268 -17.27 21.05 18.06
CA LYS A 268 -15.96 21.54 18.54
C LYS A 268 -14.96 21.91 17.44
N GLY A 269 -15.31 21.71 16.17
CA GLY A 269 -14.44 21.94 15.03
C GLY A 269 -13.65 20.69 14.65
N ASP A 270 -13.06 20.74 13.47
CA ASP A 270 -12.35 19.62 12.85
C ASP A 270 -11.06 19.24 13.61
N LEU A 271 -10.86 17.93 13.82
CA LEU A 271 -9.66 17.35 14.41
C LEU A 271 -8.63 17.07 13.33
N CYS A 272 -7.86 18.08 12.93
CA CYS A 272 -6.90 17.96 11.84
C CYS A 272 -5.45 17.84 12.33
N VAL A 273 -4.73 16.87 11.78
CA VAL A 273 -3.26 16.80 11.80
C VAL A 273 -2.75 17.41 10.51
N VAL A 274 -2.28 18.65 10.58
CA VAL A 274 -1.76 19.36 9.42
C VAL A 274 -0.25 19.24 9.35
N GLY A 275 0.23 18.69 8.25
CA GLY A 275 1.64 18.48 7.97
C GLY A 275 2.44 19.76 7.73
N LYS A 276 3.75 19.59 7.62
CA LYS A 276 4.74 20.63 7.30
C LYS A 276 5.39 20.41 5.94
N THR A 277 5.37 19.17 5.44
CA THR A 277 5.95 18.83 4.14
C THR A 277 5.15 19.48 3.02
N ASP A 278 5.85 20.22 2.15
CA ASP A 278 5.30 20.78 0.92
C ASP A 278 5.11 19.68 -0.13
N MET A 279 3.84 19.39 -0.47
CA MET A 279 3.43 18.34 -1.41
C MET A 279 3.54 18.82 -2.86
N VAL A 280 4.75 19.19 -3.26
CA VAL A 280 5.05 19.74 -4.60
C VAL A 280 4.49 18.84 -5.71
N THR A 281 3.65 19.41 -6.57
CA THR A 281 3.13 18.74 -7.76
C THR A 281 4.22 18.07 -8.63
N GLY A 282 3.86 16.98 -9.30
CA GLY A 282 4.74 16.19 -10.16
C GLY A 282 5.71 15.28 -9.43
N LYS A 283 5.67 15.21 -8.08
CA LYS A 283 6.48 14.30 -7.27
C LYS A 283 5.62 13.26 -6.55
N TRP A 284 6.17 12.07 -6.38
CA TRP A 284 5.58 11.02 -5.56
C TRP A 284 5.81 11.29 -4.08
N PHE A 285 4.75 11.13 -3.29
CA PHE A 285 4.81 11.12 -1.84
C PHE A 285 4.13 9.86 -1.31
N HIS A 286 4.81 9.15 -0.42
CA HIS A 286 4.18 8.11 0.39
C HIS A 286 3.62 8.75 1.64
N ILE A 287 2.32 8.66 1.84
CA ILE A 287 1.65 9.34 2.92
C ILE A 287 0.96 8.29 3.79
N THR A 288 1.25 8.31 5.08
CA THR A 288 0.71 7.35 6.03
C THR A 288 0.12 8.07 7.24
N GLY A 289 -1.15 7.81 7.50
CA GLY A 289 -1.80 8.18 8.76
C GLY A 289 -1.81 7.02 9.73
N VAL A 290 -1.44 7.28 10.98
CA VAL A 290 -1.57 6.34 12.08
C VAL A 290 -2.38 6.98 13.19
N HIS A 291 -3.55 6.42 13.46
CA HIS A 291 -4.30 6.71 14.67
C HIS A 291 -4.05 5.59 15.68
N ASP A 292 -3.63 5.96 16.87
CA ASP A 292 -3.57 5.11 18.05
C ASP A 292 -4.05 5.95 19.24
N PHE A 293 -5.36 5.90 19.51
CA PHE A 293 -6.03 6.87 20.38
C PHE A 293 -5.28 7.06 21.71
N PRO A 294 -4.96 8.30 22.13
CA PRO A 294 -5.47 9.58 21.62
C PRO A 294 -4.57 10.26 20.57
N TYR A 295 -3.56 9.58 20.02
CA TYR A 295 -2.59 10.18 19.11
C TYR A 295 -2.92 9.92 17.65
N VAL A 296 -2.72 10.95 16.83
CA VAL A 296 -2.77 10.83 15.37
C VAL A 296 -1.45 11.34 14.82
N LYS A 297 -0.79 10.50 14.02
CA LYS A 297 0.51 10.78 13.42
C LYS A 297 0.37 10.78 11.91
N LEU A 298 0.88 11.83 11.28
CA LEU A 298 1.07 11.93 9.85
C LEU A 298 2.54 11.68 9.53
N TYR A 299 2.79 10.68 8.70
CA TYR A 299 4.11 10.40 8.14
C TYR A 299 4.11 10.73 6.65
N VAL A 300 5.20 11.35 6.19
CA VAL A 300 5.45 11.61 4.77
C VAL A 300 6.81 11.03 4.42
N ASN A 301 6.86 10.22 3.36
CA ASN A 301 8.07 9.56 2.88
C ASN A 301 8.81 8.77 3.98
N GLY A 302 8.03 8.05 4.81
CA GLY A 302 8.54 7.21 5.89
C GLY A 302 9.04 7.98 7.13
N VAL A 303 8.87 9.30 7.19
CA VAL A 303 9.32 10.15 8.31
C VAL A 303 8.12 10.80 8.99
N LEU A 304 8.14 10.89 10.32
CA LEU A 304 7.09 11.57 11.07
C LEU A 304 7.11 13.06 10.72
N ASP A 305 6.03 13.54 10.10
CA ASP A 305 5.88 14.92 9.68
C ASP A 305 5.15 15.74 10.76
N LYS A 306 4.11 15.15 11.37
CA LYS A 306 3.32 15.78 12.42
C LYS A 306 2.66 14.75 13.35
N VAL A 307 2.50 15.12 14.60
CA VAL A 307 1.67 14.40 15.58
C VAL A 307 0.77 15.40 16.30
N GLU A 308 -0.48 15.00 16.54
CA GLU A 308 -1.41 15.69 17.41
C GLU A 308 -2.04 14.71 18.40
N LYS A 309 -2.53 15.27 19.51
CA LYS A 309 -3.28 14.54 20.53
C LYS A 309 -4.72 15.03 20.53
N PHE A 310 -5.66 14.13 20.35
CA PHE A 310 -7.09 14.41 20.45
C PHE A 310 -7.71 13.60 21.58
N ASP A 311 -8.18 14.28 22.63
CA ASP A 311 -8.85 13.65 23.78
C ASP A 311 -10.31 13.25 23.47
N VAL A 312 -10.66 13.09 22.18
CA VAL A 312 -11.96 12.60 21.74
C VAL A 312 -11.80 11.54 20.65
N GLU A 313 -12.53 10.45 20.79
CA GLU A 313 -12.54 9.36 19.82
C GLU A 313 -13.10 9.83 18.48
N TRP A 314 -12.54 9.28 17.41
CA TRP A 314 -13.10 9.49 16.08
C TRP A 314 -14.47 8.86 15.98
N LYS A 315 -15.32 9.44 15.13
CA LYS A 315 -16.59 8.83 14.77
C LYS A 315 -16.41 8.01 13.50
N SER A 316 -17.45 7.25 13.19
CA SER A 316 -17.61 6.68 11.87
C SER A 316 -18.87 7.26 11.21
N ASP A 317 -19.03 6.98 9.93
CA ASP A 317 -20.18 7.35 9.14
C ASP A 317 -20.51 6.23 8.14
N ASP A 318 -21.68 6.35 7.50
CA ASP A 318 -22.14 5.40 6.49
C ASP A 318 -21.64 5.73 5.08
N HIS A 319 -20.68 6.65 4.97
CA HIS A 319 -20.18 7.10 3.68
C HIS A 319 -19.25 6.04 3.03
N PRO A 320 -19.25 5.94 1.69
CA PRO A 320 -18.33 5.08 0.95
C PRO A 320 -16.86 5.39 1.24
N VAL A 321 -16.04 4.35 1.34
CA VAL A 321 -14.57 4.53 1.33
C VAL A 321 -14.15 4.92 -0.08
N GLY A 322 -13.60 6.12 -0.24
CA GLY A 322 -13.23 6.72 -1.51
C GLY A 322 -11.71 6.88 -1.67
N ILE A 323 -11.20 6.44 -2.82
CA ILE A 323 -9.85 6.73 -3.32
C ILE A 323 -9.98 7.79 -4.42
N GLY A 324 -9.33 8.92 -4.25
CA GLY A 324 -9.37 10.05 -5.19
C GLY A 324 -10.57 11.00 -5.02
N ASN A 325 -11.42 10.80 -4.01
CA ASN A 325 -12.46 11.75 -3.58
C ASN A 325 -13.03 11.31 -2.22
N GLN A 326 -13.70 12.22 -1.51
CA GLN A 326 -14.59 11.87 -0.39
C GLN A 326 -16.05 11.84 -0.83
N SER A 327 -16.82 10.94 -0.25
CA SER A 327 -18.17 10.55 -0.69
C SER A 327 -19.31 11.29 0.02
N GLN A 328 -19.01 12.18 0.96
CA GLN A 328 -20.00 13.00 1.67
C GLN A 328 -20.52 14.17 0.80
N PHE A 329 -19.74 14.62 -0.20
CA PHE A 329 -20.11 15.73 -1.09
C PHE A 329 -19.86 15.52 -2.61
N PRO A 330 -20.08 14.34 -3.22
CA PRO A 330 -19.72 14.08 -4.62
C PRO A 330 -20.50 14.95 -5.62
N ASP A 331 -21.82 15.12 -5.41
CA ASP A 331 -22.68 15.96 -6.28
C ASP A 331 -22.58 17.46 -5.96
N LYS A 332 -21.78 17.79 -4.95
CA LYS A 332 -21.71 19.11 -4.33
C LYS A 332 -20.36 19.79 -4.57
N GLY A 333 -19.68 19.43 -5.65
CA GLY A 333 -18.36 19.94 -6.04
C GLY A 333 -17.23 18.94 -5.77
N GLY A 334 -17.40 18.07 -4.78
CA GLY A 334 -16.43 17.03 -4.41
C GLY A 334 -15.06 17.58 -4.00
N ARG A 335 -14.20 16.70 -3.52
CA ARG A 335 -12.78 16.97 -3.31
C ARG A 335 -11.97 16.02 -4.19
N PHE A 336 -12.28 16.03 -5.49
CA PHE A 336 -11.68 15.10 -6.45
C PHE A 336 -10.18 15.34 -6.57
N TRP A 337 -9.42 14.25 -6.63
CA TRP A 337 -7.99 14.26 -6.85
C TRP A 337 -7.66 14.59 -8.31
N ASP A 338 -6.60 15.38 -8.52
CA ASP A 338 -5.99 15.56 -9.83
C ASP A 338 -4.55 15.03 -9.85
N GLY A 339 -4.34 13.85 -10.45
CA GLY A 339 -3.03 13.21 -10.49
C GLY A 339 -3.07 11.69 -10.46
N VAL A 340 -1.99 11.07 -9.99
CA VAL A 340 -1.86 9.61 -9.92
C VAL A 340 -1.92 9.17 -8.46
N LEU A 341 -2.68 8.11 -8.17
CA LEU A 341 -2.69 7.43 -6.87
C LEU A 341 -2.34 5.95 -7.06
N ASP A 342 -1.63 5.40 -6.09
CA ASP A 342 -1.11 4.03 -6.13
C ASP A 342 -1.07 3.42 -4.72
N GLU A 343 -1.15 2.09 -4.63
CA GLU A 343 -0.95 1.31 -3.40
C GLU A 343 -1.76 1.79 -2.17
N ALA A 344 -3.08 1.91 -2.33
CA ALA A 344 -3.96 2.34 -1.24
C ALA A 344 -4.18 1.19 -0.23
N ARG A 345 -3.95 1.44 1.07
CA ARG A 345 -4.00 0.41 2.12
C ARG A 345 -4.68 0.91 3.38
N VAL A 346 -5.47 0.04 4.03
CA VAL A 346 -6.00 0.26 5.37
C VAL A 346 -5.73 -0.95 6.25
N LEU A 347 -5.25 -0.67 7.45
CA LEU A 347 -5.04 -1.64 8.51
C LEU A 347 -5.78 -1.20 9.77
N ASN A 348 -6.36 -2.14 10.51
CA ASN A 348 -7.03 -1.89 11.80
C ASN A 348 -6.07 -1.89 13.00
N VAL A 349 -4.77 -1.89 12.74
CA VAL A 349 -3.72 -1.81 13.76
C VAL A 349 -2.88 -0.55 13.57
N ALA A 350 -2.32 -0.03 14.65
CA ALA A 350 -1.36 1.07 14.60
C ALA A 350 0.03 0.50 14.29
N LYS A 351 0.58 0.83 13.13
CA LYS A 351 1.95 0.48 12.76
C LYS A 351 2.92 1.52 13.33
N ASN A 352 4.09 1.06 13.74
CA ASN A 352 5.14 1.91 14.29
C ASN A 352 5.98 2.57 13.17
N GLU A 353 6.85 3.49 13.55
CA GLU A 353 7.72 4.22 12.65
C GLU A 353 8.66 3.32 11.83
N HIS A 354 9.04 2.14 12.35
CA HIS A 354 9.91 1.21 11.63
C HIS A 354 9.19 0.53 10.47
N TRP A 355 7.95 0.08 10.71
CA TRP A 355 7.09 -0.49 9.67
C TRP A 355 6.82 0.56 8.58
N ILE A 356 6.49 1.80 8.97
CA ILE A 356 6.17 2.90 8.03
C ILE A 356 7.39 3.30 7.20
N LYS A 357 8.58 3.38 7.83
CA LYS A 357 9.83 3.64 7.12
C LYS A 357 10.16 2.52 6.14
N LEU A 358 9.97 1.27 6.55
CA LEU A 358 10.20 0.12 5.69
C LEU A 358 9.21 0.06 4.52
N ASP A 359 7.94 0.41 4.75
CA ASP A 359 6.91 0.49 3.70
C ASP A 359 7.33 1.47 2.61
N TYR A 360 7.71 2.69 2.99
CA TYR A 360 8.26 3.68 2.05
C TYR A 360 9.53 3.19 1.33
N GLU A 361 10.53 2.69 2.07
CA GLU A 361 11.81 2.27 1.50
C GLU A 361 11.67 1.01 0.62
N SER A 362 10.67 0.16 0.85
CA SER A 362 10.44 -1.02 0.01
C SER A 362 9.89 -0.71 -1.37
N GLN A 363 9.34 0.49 -1.57
CA GLN A 363 8.63 0.85 -2.79
C GLN A 363 9.26 2.05 -3.53
N ARG A 364 9.96 2.96 -2.83
CA ARG A 364 10.49 4.18 -3.46
C ARG A 364 11.54 3.89 -4.54
N GLU A 365 11.57 4.76 -5.53
CA GLU A 365 12.64 4.77 -6.53
C GLU A 365 14.02 4.99 -5.87
N GLY A 366 15.03 4.26 -6.37
CA GLY A 366 16.40 4.38 -5.87
C GLY A 366 16.60 3.92 -4.43
N SER A 367 15.69 3.10 -3.90
CA SER A 367 15.89 2.48 -2.58
C SER A 367 17.16 1.63 -2.54
N ALA A 368 17.88 1.72 -1.42
CA ALA A 368 19.04 0.88 -1.12
C ALA A 368 18.66 -0.32 -0.22
N LEU A 369 17.37 -0.58 -0.02
CA LEU A 369 16.89 -1.71 0.77
C LEU A 369 17.29 -3.05 0.15
N LEU A 370 17.05 -3.24 -1.16
CA LEU A 370 17.25 -4.52 -1.83
C LEU A 370 18.53 -4.53 -2.67
N MET A 371 19.40 -5.48 -2.41
CA MET A 371 20.58 -5.76 -3.21
C MET A 371 20.51 -7.18 -3.77
N PHE A 372 20.48 -7.28 -5.10
CA PHE A 372 20.39 -8.57 -5.78
C PHE A 372 21.79 -9.14 -6.05
N GLY A 373 22.02 -10.37 -5.61
CA GLY A 373 23.22 -11.14 -5.92
C GLY A 373 23.27 -11.57 -7.39
N LYS A 374 24.33 -12.32 -7.75
CA LYS A 374 24.41 -12.99 -9.05
C LYS A 374 23.48 -14.19 -9.11
N THR A 375 22.97 -14.50 -10.30
CA THR A 375 22.30 -15.79 -10.55
C THR A 375 23.29 -16.92 -10.33
N GLN A 376 22.88 -17.90 -9.54
CA GLN A 376 23.60 -19.15 -9.29
C GLN A 376 22.78 -20.30 -9.87
N LYS A 377 23.47 -21.30 -10.42
CA LYS A 377 22.85 -22.52 -10.96
C LYS A 377 23.11 -23.66 -9.97
N ARG A 378 22.07 -24.38 -9.57
CA ARG A 378 22.20 -25.62 -8.79
C ARG A 378 22.71 -26.73 -9.71
N HIS A 379 23.60 -27.56 -9.16
CA HIS A 379 24.23 -28.67 -9.87
C HIS A 379 23.31 -29.86 -10.02
#